data_AF-A0A8T4IAW1-F1
#
_entry.id   AF-A0A8T4IAW1-F1
#
_cell.length_a   1.000
_cell.length_b   1.000
_cell.length_c   1.000
_cell.angle_alpha   90.00
_cell.angle_beta   90.00
_cell.angle_gamma   90.00
#
_symmetry.space_group_name_H-M   'P 1'
#
loop_
_entity.id
_entity.type
_entity.pdbx_description
1 polymer ?
#
loop_
_entity_poly.entity_id
_entity_poly.type
_entity_poly.pdbx_seq_one_letter_code
_entity_poly.pdbx_strand_id
1 'polypeptide(L)'
;MDTSRPCCSPQFADIFANPALIIIVIVMAILLAIVTFLGLLSDRIGRKPIMWAGSLMLLVLPIPLFHLIQSGNYVSAFIGTLPIGLMLVCFMSTEPSTLPALFPTRVRYGATSVGYNISVSVFGGTTPLIAAALVEATGDLMMPAYILMVAGAVGLVSIWFIQEPAGRRLKGSAPAAASEEEARAIAARA
;
A
#
# COMPACT_ATOMS: atom_id res chain seq x y z
N MET A 1 -28.50 -17.48 31.46
CA MET A 1 -27.99 -16.20 30.92
C MET A 1 -27.18 -15.55 32.02
N ASP A 2 -25.87 -15.67 31.93
CA ASP A 2 -24.92 -15.23 32.94
C ASP A 2 -24.44 -13.82 32.58
N THR A 3 -24.81 -12.82 33.38
CA THR A 3 -24.53 -11.39 33.18
C THR A 3 -23.29 -10.91 33.94
N SER A 4 -22.42 -11.83 34.39
CA SER A 4 -21.26 -11.50 35.23
C SER A 4 -19.91 -11.40 34.49
N ARG A 5 -19.88 -11.62 33.17
CA ARG A 5 -18.63 -11.47 32.39
C ARG A 5 -18.37 -9.99 32.10
N PRO A 6 -17.23 -9.41 32.52
CA PRO A 6 -16.89 -8.04 32.18
C PRO A 6 -16.75 -7.94 30.65
N CYS A 7 -17.65 -7.19 30.00
CA CYS A 7 -17.66 -6.97 28.55
C CYS A 7 -16.45 -6.14 28.05
N CYS A 8 -15.56 -5.69 28.93
CA CYS A 8 -14.43 -4.82 28.61
C CYS A 8 -13.09 -5.44 29.07
N SER A 9 -12.51 -6.20 28.14
CA SER A 9 -11.09 -6.47 27.86
C SER A 9 -10.13 -7.06 28.91
N PRO A 10 -9.79 -8.36 28.75
CA PRO A 10 -8.42 -8.87 28.88
C PRO A 10 -7.56 -8.54 27.64
N GLN A 11 -8.19 -8.26 26.50
CA GLN A 11 -7.56 -8.24 25.18
C GLN A 11 -6.46 -7.18 24.98
N PHE A 12 -6.52 -6.04 25.68
CA PHE A 12 -5.47 -5.01 25.64
C PHE A 12 -4.24 -5.39 26.48
N ALA A 13 -4.44 -6.10 27.60
CA ALA A 13 -3.35 -6.63 28.41
C ALA A 13 -2.62 -7.76 27.68
N ASP A 14 -3.34 -8.55 26.88
CA ASP A 14 -2.79 -9.63 26.06
C ASP A 14 -1.88 -9.11 24.92
N ILE A 15 -2.05 -7.86 24.46
CA ILE A 15 -1.16 -7.25 23.44
C ILE A 15 0.27 -7.13 23.97
N PHE A 16 0.43 -6.67 25.22
CA PHE A 16 1.74 -6.56 25.85
C PHE A 16 2.29 -7.91 26.32
N ALA A 17 1.45 -8.94 26.38
CA ALA A 17 1.87 -10.31 26.68
C ALA A 17 2.36 -11.07 25.43
N ASN A 18 1.98 -10.65 24.21
CA ASN A 18 2.36 -11.31 22.97
C ASN A 18 3.50 -10.57 22.24
N PRO A 19 4.74 -11.07 22.29
CA PRO A 19 5.88 -10.39 21.67
C PRO A 19 5.73 -10.21 20.14
N ALA A 20 4.97 -11.07 19.45
CA ALA A 20 4.71 -10.90 18.02
C ALA A 20 3.83 -9.67 17.72
N LEU A 21 2.85 -9.38 18.58
CA LEU A 21 2.00 -8.19 18.42
C LEU A 21 2.79 -6.91 18.70
N ILE A 22 3.68 -6.92 19.68
CA ILE A 22 4.58 -5.79 19.98
C ILE A 22 5.46 -5.48 18.76
N ILE A 23 6.03 -6.50 18.12
CA ILE A 23 6.83 -6.33 16.90
C ILE A 23 6.02 -5.62 15.80
N ILE A 24 4.77 -6.05 15.56
CA ILE A 24 3.92 -5.44 14.54
C ILE A 24 3.62 -3.98 14.88
N VAL A 25 3.31 -3.66 16.14
CA VAL A 25 3.04 -2.27 16.58
C VAL A 25 4.27 -1.38 16.36
N ILE A 26 5.46 -1.86 16.71
CA ILE A 26 6.72 -1.12 16.49
C ILE A 26 6.96 -0.91 15.00
N VAL A 27 6.78 -1.96 14.17
CA VAL A 27 6.91 -1.86 12.72
C VAL A 27 5.93 -0.83 12.15
N MET A 28 4.67 -0.84 12.57
CA MET A 28 3.67 0.15 12.14
C MET A 28 4.09 1.59 12.50
N ALA A 29 4.58 1.81 13.72
CA ALA A 29 5.05 3.13 14.14
C ALA A 29 6.22 3.64 13.27
N ILE A 30 7.16 2.75 12.93
CA ILE A 30 8.27 3.07 12.02
C ILE A 30 7.75 3.39 10.62
N LEU A 31 6.81 2.59 10.10
CA LEU A 31 6.22 2.79 8.78
C LEU A 31 5.41 4.09 8.67
N LEU A 32 4.76 4.53 9.75
CA LEU A 32 4.09 5.85 9.81
C LEU A 32 5.07 7.01 9.66
N ALA A 33 6.29 6.89 10.17
CA ALA A 33 7.32 7.89 9.89
C ALA A 33 7.74 7.80 8.42
N ILE A 34 8.07 6.59 7.94
CA ILE A 34 8.60 6.35 6.60
C ILE A 34 7.62 6.78 5.49
N VAL A 35 6.31 6.58 5.63
CA VAL A 35 5.32 6.93 4.60
C VAL A 35 5.36 8.41 4.24
N THR A 36 5.60 9.29 5.22
CA THR A 36 5.70 10.73 4.98
C THR A 36 6.95 11.09 4.19
N PHE A 37 8.09 10.50 4.54
CA PHE A 37 9.36 10.69 3.82
C PHE A 37 9.29 10.13 2.39
N LEU A 38 8.70 8.95 2.20
CA LEU A 38 8.50 8.38 0.88
C LEU A 38 7.53 9.19 0.03
N GLY A 39 6.48 9.76 0.63
CA GLY A 39 5.58 10.69 -0.06
C GLY A 39 6.32 11.91 -0.59
N LEU A 40 7.12 12.57 0.26
CA LEU A 40 7.97 13.70 -0.13
C LEU A 40 9.00 13.34 -1.20
N LEU A 41 9.60 12.15 -1.09
CA LEU A 41 10.51 11.64 -2.11
C LEU A 41 9.79 11.43 -3.44
N SER A 42 8.56 10.89 -3.41
CA SER A 42 7.73 10.64 -4.60
C SER A 42 7.45 11.90 -5.39
N ASP A 43 7.24 13.02 -4.71
CA ASP A 43 6.99 14.29 -5.38
C ASP A 43 8.25 14.87 -6.03
N ARG A 44 9.46 14.46 -5.58
CA ARG A 44 10.73 14.90 -6.18
C ARG A 44 11.20 14.03 -7.34
N ILE A 45 11.15 12.70 -7.21
CA ILE A 45 11.68 11.78 -8.23
C ILE A 45 10.60 11.26 -9.20
N GLY A 46 9.33 11.58 -8.94
CA GLY A 46 8.18 11.00 -9.63
C GLY A 46 7.57 9.85 -8.85
N ARG A 47 6.29 9.56 -9.14
CA ARG A 47 5.51 8.56 -8.40
C ARG A 47 5.69 7.17 -8.99
N LYS A 48 5.82 7.07 -10.32
CA LYS A 48 6.00 5.80 -11.02
C LYS A 48 7.25 5.03 -10.55
N PRO A 49 8.43 5.65 -10.32
CA PRO A 49 9.60 4.93 -9.81
C PRO A 49 9.37 4.26 -8.45
N ILE A 50 8.67 4.93 -7.53
CA ILE A 50 8.39 4.38 -6.20
C ILE A 50 7.38 3.22 -6.29
N MET A 51 6.37 3.34 -7.14
CA MET A 51 5.43 2.25 -7.41
C MET A 51 6.11 1.03 -8.05
N TRP A 52 7.06 1.25 -8.99
CA TRP A 52 7.88 0.19 -9.57
C TRP A 52 8.72 -0.51 -8.51
N ALA A 53 9.40 0.26 -7.65
CA ALA A 53 10.18 -0.30 -6.57
C ALA A 53 9.31 -1.15 -5.63
N GLY A 54 8.15 -0.64 -5.21
CA GLY A 54 7.19 -1.40 -4.39
C GLY A 54 6.73 -2.70 -5.02
N SER A 55 6.38 -2.67 -6.31
CA SER A 55 5.90 -3.84 -7.05
C SER A 55 7.01 -4.86 -7.31
N LEU A 56 8.23 -4.40 -7.59
CA LEU A 56 9.39 -5.28 -7.76
C LEU A 56 9.79 -5.94 -6.44
N MET A 57 9.71 -5.18 -5.33
CA MET A 57 9.93 -5.74 -4.01
C MET A 57 8.88 -6.80 -3.67
N LEU A 58 7.60 -6.57 -3.98
CA LEU A 58 6.54 -7.59 -3.84
C LEU A 58 6.75 -8.82 -4.72
N LEU A 59 7.38 -8.68 -5.88
CA LEU A 59 7.63 -9.82 -6.75
C LEU A 59 8.79 -10.69 -6.27
N VAL A 60 9.83 -10.10 -5.68
CA VAL A 60 11.12 -10.79 -5.43
C VAL A 60 11.31 -11.13 -3.95
N LEU A 61 10.98 -10.22 -3.03
CA LEU A 61 11.34 -10.36 -1.62
C LEU A 61 10.38 -11.20 -0.75
N PRO A 62 9.12 -11.54 -1.10
CA PRO A 62 8.27 -12.30 -0.18
C PRO A 62 8.88 -13.64 0.24
N ILE A 63 9.48 -14.40 -0.67
CA ILE A 63 10.07 -15.71 -0.35
C ILE A 63 11.13 -15.62 0.76
N PRO A 64 12.23 -14.85 0.60
CA PRO A 64 13.26 -14.78 1.64
C PRO A 64 12.73 -14.17 2.96
N LEU A 65 11.79 -13.22 2.91
CA LEU A 65 11.24 -12.60 4.11
C LEU A 65 10.33 -13.55 4.89
N PHE A 66 9.51 -14.36 4.22
CA PHE A 66 8.67 -15.35 4.89
C PHE A 66 9.50 -16.47 5.53
N HIS A 67 10.61 -16.88 4.90
CA HIS A 67 11.57 -17.78 5.56
C HIS A 67 12.18 -17.15 6.81
N LEU A 68 12.50 -15.85 6.75
CA LEU A 68 13.06 -15.13 7.89
C LEU A 68 12.05 -15.04 9.04
N ILE A 69 10.77 -14.78 8.75
CA ILE A 69 9.70 -14.74 9.75
C ILE A 69 9.49 -16.12 10.41
N GLN A 70 9.60 -17.20 9.63
CA GLN A 70 9.41 -18.57 10.12
C GLN A 70 10.59 -19.15 10.91
N SER A 71 11.71 -18.43 11.00
CA SER A 71 12.93 -18.92 11.68
C SER A 71 12.85 -19.00 13.21
N GLY A 72 11.73 -18.57 13.83
CA GLY A 72 11.47 -18.72 15.26
C GLY A 72 12.19 -17.72 16.18
N ASN A 73 12.90 -16.74 15.62
CA ASN A 73 13.56 -15.67 16.38
C ASN A 73 12.82 -14.33 16.21
N TYR A 74 12.68 -13.56 17.30
CA TYR A 74 12.01 -12.26 17.28
C TYR A 74 12.74 -11.22 16.41
N VAL A 75 14.07 -11.27 16.35
CA VAL A 75 14.87 -10.35 15.52
C VAL A 75 14.62 -10.60 14.04
N SER A 76 14.57 -11.87 13.63
CA SER A 76 14.29 -12.25 12.24
C SER A 76 12.84 -12.00 11.87
N ALA A 77 11.89 -12.19 12.78
CA ALA A 77 10.51 -11.77 12.59
C ALA A 77 10.38 -10.25 12.37
N PHE A 78 11.11 -9.43 13.14
CA PHE A 78 11.15 -7.98 12.94
C PHE A 78 11.76 -7.59 11.58
N ILE A 79 12.94 -8.13 11.25
CA ILE A 79 13.64 -7.87 9.99
C ILE A 79 12.84 -8.40 8.78
N GLY A 80 12.06 -9.46 8.95
CA GLY A 80 11.18 -10.00 7.91
C GLY A 80 9.91 -9.17 7.70
N THR A 81 9.30 -8.70 8.79
CA THR A 81 8.02 -7.98 8.75
C THR A 81 8.20 -6.52 8.30
N LEU A 82 9.28 -5.86 8.69
CA LEU A 82 9.52 -4.45 8.37
C LEU A 82 9.57 -4.20 6.84
N PRO A 83 10.32 -4.96 6.02
CA PRO A 83 10.34 -4.78 4.57
C PRO A 83 9.02 -5.16 3.90
N ILE A 84 8.26 -6.14 4.41
CA ILE A 84 6.91 -6.44 3.89
C ILE A 84 6.01 -5.22 4.07
N GLY A 85 6.05 -4.58 5.25
CA GLY A 85 5.32 -3.34 5.46
C GLY A 85 5.85 -2.18 4.61
N LEU A 86 7.17 -2.10 4.36
CA LEU A 86 7.75 -1.10 3.47
C LEU A 86 7.21 -1.22 2.04
N MET A 87 7.02 -2.45 1.54
CA MET A 87 6.40 -2.69 0.24
C MET A 87 5.02 -2.05 0.16
N LEU A 88 4.18 -2.23 1.19
CA LEU A 88 2.86 -1.61 1.27
C LEU A 88 2.95 -0.07 1.31
N VAL A 89 3.90 0.46 2.09
CA VAL A 89 4.10 1.91 2.22
C VAL A 89 4.49 2.58 0.90
N CYS A 90 5.21 1.91 0.01
CA CYS A 90 5.49 2.43 -1.34
C CYS A 90 4.21 2.75 -2.13
N PHE A 91 3.15 1.96 -1.95
CA PHE A 91 1.84 2.23 -2.55
C PHE A 91 1.06 3.27 -1.74
N MET A 92 0.97 3.12 -0.42
CA MET A 92 0.19 4.05 0.42
C MET A 92 0.67 5.50 0.34
N SER A 93 1.97 5.71 0.11
CA SER A 93 2.57 7.05 -0.07
C SER A 93 2.25 7.70 -1.42
N THR A 94 2.03 6.92 -2.47
CA THR A 94 1.87 7.41 -3.86
C THR A 94 0.44 7.30 -4.38
N GLU A 95 -0.36 6.40 -3.84
CA GLU A 95 -1.76 6.16 -4.21
C GLU A 95 -2.65 7.42 -4.12
N PRO A 96 -2.70 8.17 -3.00
CA PRO A 96 -3.69 9.25 -2.82
C PRO A 96 -3.52 10.38 -3.83
N SER A 97 -2.33 10.47 -4.44
CA SER A 97 -1.99 11.48 -5.42
C SER A 97 -2.01 10.94 -6.85
N THR A 98 -1.76 9.65 -7.06
CA THR A 98 -1.74 8.99 -8.37
C THR A 98 -3.13 8.60 -8.86
N LEU A 99 -3.93 7.94 -8.01
CA LEU A 99 -5.22 7.39 -8.41
C LEU A 99 -6.20 8.47 -8.91
N PRO A 100 -6.36 9.62 -8.24
CA PRO A 100 -7.23 10.69 -8.73
C PRO A 100 -6.70 11.35 -10.01
N ALA A 101 -5.39 11.31 -10.25
CA ALA A 101 -4.78 11.91 -11.44
C ALA A 101 -5.11 11.14 -12.73
N LEU A 102 -5.52 9.87 -12.62
CA LEU A 102 -5.95 9.06 -13.77
C LEU A 102 -7.29 9.53 -14.36
N PHE A 103 -8.11 10.22 -13.56
CA PHE A 103 -9.45 10.63 -13.93
C PHE A 103 -9.55 12.13 -14.25
N PRO A 104 -10.42 12.52 -15.22
CA PRO A 104 -10.64 13.92 -15.53
C PRO A 104 -11.32 14.65 -14.37
N THR A 105 -10.98 15.93 -14.19
CA THR A 105 -11.34 16.74 -13.01
C THR A 105 -12.81 16.68 -12.63
N ARG A 106 -13.73 16.61 -13.59
CA ARG A 106 -15.19 16.60 -13.34
C ARG A 106 -15.70 15.37 -12.58
N VAL A 107 -15.07 14.22 -12.75
CA VAL A 107 -15.50 12.94 -12.15
C VAL A 107 -14.44 12.33 -11.23
N ARG A 108 -13.33 13.05 -11.02
CA ARG A 108 -12.14 12.56 -10.32
C ARG A 108 -12.47 11.90 -8.99
N TYR A 109 -13.13 12.61 -8.09
CA TYR A 109 -13.40 12.11 -6.74
C TYR A 109 -14.38 10.94 -6.75
N GLY A 110 -15.44 11.02 -7.56
CA GLY A 110 -16.42 9.93 -7.69
C GLY A 110 -15.81 8.65 -8.25
N ALA A 111 -15.08 8.75 -9.37
CA ALA A 111 -14.45 7.60 -10.01
C ALA A 111 -13.35 6.97 -9.13
N THR A 112 -12.54 7.80 -8.47
CA THR A 112 -11.52 7.34 -7.50
C THR A 112 -12.17 6.59 -6.35
N SER A 113 -13.20 7.18 -5.73
CA SER A 113 -13.88 6.59 -4.57
C SER A 113 -14.54 5.26 -4.93
N VAL A 114 -15.26 5.21 -6.05
CA VAL A 114 -15.93 3.97 -6.51
C VAL A 114 -14.90 2.88 -6.81
N GLY A 115 -13.85 3.20 -7.58
CA GLY A 115 -12.81 2.22 -7.93
C GLY A 115 -12.05 1.70 -6.70
N TYR A 116 -11.67 2.60 -5.79
CA TYR A 116 -10.96 2.24 -4.56
C TYR A 116 -11.82 1.38 -3.63
N ASN A 117 -13.05 1.82 -3.33
CA ASN A 117 -13.90 1.11 -2.38
C ASN A 117 -14.33 -0.26 -2.91
N ILE A 118 -14.60 -0.42 -4.21
CA ILE A 118 -14.88 -1.75 -4.79
C ILE A 118 -13.66 -2.65 -4.63
N SER A 119 -12.47 -2.15 -4.95
CA SER A 119 -11.23 -2.93 -4.84
C SER A 119 -10.96 -3.35 -3.39
N VAL A 120 -11.04 -2.42 -2.44
CA VAL A 120 -10.85 -2.71 -1.00
C VAL A 120 -11.94 -3.62 -0.45
N SER A 121 -13.20 -3.47 -0.89
CA SER A 121 -14.30 -4.34 -0.45
C SER A 121 -14.10 -5.77 -0.94
N VAL A 122 -13.66 -5.94 -2.19
CA VAL A 122 -13.39 -7.27 -2.75
C VAL A 122 -12.17 -7.88 -2.10
N PHE A 123 -11.03 -7.19 -2.02
CA PHE A 123 -9.75 -7.80 -1.63
C PHE A 123 -9.40 -7.67 -0.15
N GLY A 124 -9.99 -6.72 0.58
CA GLY A 124 -9.60 -6.39 1.96
C GLY A 124 -9.79 -7.52 2.95
N GLY A 125 -10.87 -8.30 2.81
CA GLY A 125 -11.13 -9.49 3.64
C GLY A 125 -10.92 -10.82 2.93
N THR A 126 -11.11 -10.87 1.61
CA THR A 126 -11.01 -12.14 0.87
C THR A 126 -9.57 -12.62 0.73
N THR A 127 -8.60 -11.71 0.58
CA THR A 127 -7.18 -12.07 0.43
C THR A 127 -6.66 -12.87 1.63
N PRO A 128 -6.80 -12.40 2.90
CA PRO A 128 -6.37 -13.19 4.04
C PRO A 128 -7.16 -14.49 4.21
N LEU A 129 -8.45 -14.51 3.84
CA LEU A 129 -9.27 -15.74 3.88
C LEU A 129 -8.76 -16.78 2.87
N ILE A 130 -8.48 -16.37 1.63
CA ILE A 130 -7.91 -17.23 0.59
C ILE A 130 -6.53 -17.71 1.01
N ALA A 131 -5.69 -16.82 1.55
CA ALA A 131 -4.37 -17.19 2.05
C ALA A 131 -4.48 -18.25 3.16
N ALA A 132 -5.35 -18.06 4.15
CA ALA A 132 -5.58 -19.02 5.21
C ALA A 132 -6.11 -20.36 4.69
N ALA A 133 -7.09 -20.34 3.78
CA ALA A 133 -7.66 -21.54 3.19
C ALA A 133 -6.63 -22.33 2.36
N LEU A 134 -5.75 -21.63 1.62
CA LEU A 134 -4.67 -22.27 0.86
C LEU A 134 -3.64 -22.90 1.79
N VAL A 135 -3.24 -22.20 2.87
CA VAL A 135 -2.35 -22.78 3.89
C VAL A 135 -2.97 -24.04 4.50
N GLU A 136 -4.25 -24.00 4.86
CA GLU A 136 -4.96 -25.15 5.45
C GLU A 136 -5.05 -26.33 4.47
N ALA A 137 -5.38 -26.07 3.21
CA ALA A 137 -5.53 -27.10 2.19
C ALA A 137 -4.21 -27.72 1.73
N THR A 138 -3.12 -26.94 1.68
CA THR A 138 -1.83 -27.38 1.15
C THR A 138 -0.82 -27.78 2.23
N GLY A 139 -0.99 -27.28 3.45
CA GLY A 139 0.00 -27.34 4.52
C GLY A 139 1.21 -26.41 4.31
N ASP A 140 1.23 -25.61 3.24
CA ASP A 140 2.36 -24.73 2.91
C ASP A 140 2.17 -23.33 3.49
N LEU A 141 3.01 -22.97 4.47
CA LEU A 141 3.03 -21.65 5.11
C LEU A 141 3.52 -20.52 4.17
N MET A 142 4.06 -20.85 2.99
CA MET A 142 4.53 -19.88 1.98
C MET A 142 3.42 -19.38 1.06
N MET A 143 2.20 -19.91 1.15
CA MET A 143 1.07 -19.47 0.31
C MET A 143 0.84 -17.95 0.29
N PRO A 144 0.90 -17.22 1.43
CA PRO A 144 0.76 -15.76 1.41
C PRO A 144 1.90 -15.08 0.63
N ALA A 145 3.12 -15.63 0.65
CA ALA A 145 4.24 -15.09 -0.11
C ALA A 145 3.98 -15.18 -1.62
N TYR A 146 3.46 -16.31 -2.10
CA TYR A 146 3.10 -16.46 -3.51
C TYR A 146 1.97 -15.52 -3.94
N ILE A 147 0.97 -15.30 -3.08
CA ILE A 147 -0.10 -14.31 -3.34
C ILE A 147 0.50 -12.91 -3.49
N LEU A 148 1.45 -12.52 -2.63
CA LEU A 148 2.15 -11.23 -2.75
C LEU A 148 2.97 -11.13 -4.05
N MET A 149 3.62 -12.21 -4.48
CA MET A 149 4.34 -12.23 -5.76
C MET A 149 3.42 -12.03 -6.95
N VAL A 150 2.26 -12.71 -6.96
CA VAL A 150 1.24 -12.53 -8.01
C VAL A 150 0.70 -11.11 -8.00
N ALA A 151 0.41 -10.55 -6.82
CA ALA A 151 -0.01 -9.15 -6.68
C ALA A 151 1.06 -8.17 -7.19
N GLY A 152 2.34 -8.43 -6.90
CA GLY A 152 3.47 -7.69 -7.43
C GLY A 152 3.53 -7.73 -8.96
N ALA A 153 3.38 -8.90 -9.57
CA ALA A 153 3.34 -9.05 -11.02
C ALA A 153 2.19 -8.25 -11.67
N VAL A 154 0.98 -8.35 -11.10
CA VAL A 154 -0.18 -7.56 -11.55
C VAL A 154 0.08 -6.06 -11.37
N GLY A 155 0.73 -5.66 -10.27
CA GLY A 155 1.15 -4.29 -10.01
C GLY A 155 2.11 -3.75 -11.07
N LEU A 156 3.16 -4.51 -11.42
CA LEU A 156 4.12 -4.13 -12.47
C LEU A 156 3.43 -3.92 -13.82
N VAL A 157 2.54 -4.84 -14.21
CA VAL A 157 1.75 -4.72 -15.44
C VAL A 157 0.86 -3.48 -15.39
N SER A 158 0.18 -3.24 -14.27
CA SER A 158 -0.70 -2.08 -14.10
C SER A 158 0.08 -0.76 -14.19
N ILE A 159 1.23 -0.67 -13.54
CA ILE A 159 2.10 0.52 -13.54
C ILE A 159 2.68 0.78 -14.92
N TRP A 160 2.91 -0.25 -15.72
CA TRP A 160 3.36 -0.10 -17.10
C TRP A 160 2.42 0.81 -17.90
N PHE A 161 1.10 0.63 -17.75
CA PHE A 161 0.07 1.43 -18.42
C PHE A 161 -0.19 2.79 -17.78
N ILE A 162 0.22 3.01 -16.52
CA ILE A 162 0.08 4.30 -15.86
C ILE A 162 1.07 5.31 -16.47
N GLN A 163 0.56 6.45 -16.92
CA GLN A 163 1.40 7.59 -17.27
C GLN A 163 1.84 8.33 -16.01
N GLU A 164 3.11 8.74 -15.94
CA GLU A 164 3.65 9.50 -14.80
C GLU A 164 2.79 10.75 -14.55
N PRO A 165 2.09 10.84 -13.41
CA PRO A 165 1.28 12.01 -13.10
C PRO A 165 2.09 13.18 -12.54
N ALA A 166 3.29 12.92 -11.99
CA ALA A 166 4.10 13.97 -11.37
C ALA A 166 4.54 15.03 -12.39
N GLY A 167 4.42 16.31 -12.01
CA GLY A 167 4.85 17.45 -12.83
C GLY A 167 3.98 17.74 -14.06
N ARG A 168 2.85 17.03 -14.26
CA ARG A 168 1.95 17.24 -15.42
C ARG A 168 0.64 17.89 -15.03
N ARG A 169 0.05 18.65 -15.97
CA ARG A 169 -1.30 19.20 -15.82
C ARG A 169 -2.31 18.08 -15.75
N LEU A 170 -3.22 18.17 -14.79
CA LEU A 170 -4.30 17.21 -14.65
C LEU A 170 -5.30 17.39 -15.79
N LYS A 171 -5.79 16.27 -16.34
CA LYS A 171 -6.73 16.31 -17.47
C LYS A 171 -7.99 17.08 -17.08
N GLY A 172 -8.26 18.18 -17.79
CA GLY A 172 -9.45 19.02 -17.58
C GLY A 172 -9.33 20.06 -16.46
N SER A 173 -8.13 20.40 -15.97
CA SER A 173 -7.92 21.62 -15.16
C SER A 173 -7.61 22.81 -16.08
N ALA A 174 -8.27 23.95 -15.86
CA ALA A 174 -7.83 25.22 -16.46
C ALA A 174 -6.40 25.54 -16.00
N PRO A 175 -5.63 26.35 -16.77
CA PRO A 175 -4.32 26.82 -16.32
C PRO A 175 -4.45 27.46 -14.94
N ALA A 176 -3.67 27.00 -13.96
CA ALA A 176 -3.47 27.73 -12.71
C ALA A 176 -2.59 28.95 -13.04
N ALA A 177 -3.20 29.96 -13.61
CA ALA A 177 -2.59 31.23 -13.97
C ALA A 177 -3.29 32.31 -13.15
N ALA A 178 -2.51 33.22 -12.57
CA ALA A 178 -3.04 34.33 -11.78
C ALA A 178 -3.76 35.36 -12.68
N SER A 179 -3.52 35.33 -14.00
CA SER A 179 -4.15 36.18 -15.00
C SER A 179 -4.46 35.44 -16.31
N GLU A 180 -5.41 35.95 -17.11
CA GLU A 180 -5.69 35.41 -18.45
C GLU A 180 -4.48 35.47 -19.38
N GLU A 181 -3.60 36.47 -19.22
CA GLU A 181 -2.36 36.58 -20.01
C GLU A 181 -1.39 35.45 -19.69
N GLU A 182 -1.22 35.11 -18.41
CA GLU A 182 -0.38 33.99 -17.99
C GLU A 182 -1.02 32.65 -18.42
N ALA A 183 -2.35 32.55 -18.44
CA ALA A 183 -3.06 31.37 -18.94
C ALA A 183 -2.79 31.15 -20.45
N ARG A 184 -2.88 32.22 -21.25
CA ARG A 184 -2.60 32.20 -22.69
C ARG A 184 -1.12 31.94 -22.98
N ALA A 185 -0.22 32.55 -22.22
CA ALA A 185 1.22 32.33 -22.36
C ALA A 185 1.63 30.87 -22.06
N ILE A 186 1.01 30.24 -21.06
CA ILE A 186 1.29 28.82 -20.77
C ILE A 186 0.60 27.90 -21.78
N ALA A 187 -0.60 28.24 -22.27
CA ALA A 187 -1.27 27.48 -23.33
C ALA A 187 -0.51 27.53 -24.66
N ALA A 188 0.19 28.63 -24.96
CA ALA A 188 1.01 28.79 -26.17
C ALA A 188 2.36 28.06 -26.11
N ARG A 189 2.79 27.60 -24.93
CA ARG A 189 4.04 26.85 -24.70
C ARG A 189 3.83 25.34 -24.57
N ALA A 190 2.59 24.88 -24.62
CA ALA A 190 2.18 23.48 -24.49
C ALA A 190 1.91 22.87 -25.87
#